data_AF-K2QP67-F1
#
_entry.id   AF-K2QP67-F1
#
_cell.length_a   1.000
_cell.length_b   1.000
_cell.length_c   1.000
_cell.angle_alpha   90.00
_cell.angle_beta   90.00
_cell.angle_gamma   90.00
#
_symmetry.space_group_name_H-M   'P 1'
#
loop_
_entity.id
_entity.type
_entity.pdbx_description
1 polymer ?
#
loop_
_entity_poly.entity_id
_entity_poly.type
_entity_poly.pdbx_seq_one_letter_code
_entity_poly.pdbx_strand_id
1 'polypeptide(L)'
;MKIFNSILLLVTLVVASSCDVDDDNTNFHYETLEITDAKLPEAFEYGKLYTVEFNYLRPTNCHYYEGFDFQKTDKTERTIYAIGAVLDQTDCQELTEDNIGTATFNFEVRYNDPYTFKFYSGDNEDGEKQYITIEVPVAQDSTRTSGIKQANIIKSSQYN
;
A
#
# COMPACT_ATOMS: atom_id res chain seq x y z
N MET A 1 -26.21 -56.15 -20.30
CA MET A 1 -24.84 -55.82 -20.75
C MET A 1 -24.91 -54.56 -21.61
N LYS A 2 -24.02 -53.59 -21.40
CA LYS A 2 -23.50 -52.65 -22.43
C LYS A 2 -24.28 -51.36 -22.78
N ILE A 3 -24.88 -50.62 -21.85
CA ILE A 3 -25.27 -49.21 -22.16
C ILE A 3 -24.85 -48.16 -21.12
N PHE A 4 -24.66 -48.53 -19.86
CA PHE A 4 -24.15 -47.58 -18.84
C PHE A 4 -22.65 -47.27 -18.96
N ASN A 5 -21.92 -48.00 -19.81
CA ASN A 5 -20.47 -47.83 -19.99
C ASN A 5 -20.10 -46.94 -21.20
N SER A 6 -21.08 -46.44 -21.96
CA SER A 6 -20.83 -45.61 -23.15
C SER A 6 -20.98 -44.10 -22.90
N ILE A 7 -21.69 -43.67 -21.85
CA ILE A 7 -21.81 -42.24 -21.51
C ILE A 7 -20.56 -41.73 -20.80
N LEU A 8 -19.87 -42.59 -20.04
CA LEU A 8 -18.63 -42.24 -19.34
C LEU A 8 -17.44 -42.01 -20.30
N LEU A 9 -17.50 -42.54 -21.52
CA LEU A 9 -16.41 -42.41 -22.50
C LEU A 9 -16.48 -41.13 -23.34
N LEU A 10 -17.64 -40.46 -23.39
CA LEU A 10 -17.84 -39.26 -24.20
C LEU A 10 -17.48 -37.97 -23.45
N VAL A 11 -17.52 -38.00 -22.11
CA VAL A 11 -17.19 -36.84 -21.25
C VAL A 11 -15.67 -36.64 -21.14
N THR A 12 -14.85 -37.66 -21.40
CA THR A 12 -13.38 -37.56 -21.35
C THR A 12 -12.76 -36.92 -22.60
N LEU A 13 -13.51 -36.70 -23.68
CA LEU A 13 -12.97 -36.09 -24.91
C LEU A 13 -12.98 -34.55 -24.91
N VAL A 14 -13.67 -33.90 -23.97
CA VAL A 14 -13.84 -32.43 -23.98
C VAL A 14 -12.81 -31.69 -23.10
N VAL A 15 -11.95 -32.41 -22.37
CA VAL A 15 -10.93 -31.78 -21.50
C VAL A 15 -9.59 -31.53 -22.17
N ALA A 16 -9.46 -31.75 -23.48
CA ALA A 16 -8.21 -31.59 -24.23
C ALA A 16 -8.11 -30.29 -25.05
N SER A 17 -9.03 -29.33 -24.89
CA SER A 17 -8.74 -27.94 -25.27
C SER A 17 -7.86 -27.31 -24.19
N SER A 18 -6.62 -27.81 -24.02
CA SER A 18 -5.59 -26.98 -23.43
C SER A 18 -5.44 -25.79 -24.37
N CYS A 19 -5.75 -24.59 -23.88
CA CYS A 19 -5.27 -23.38 -24.56
C CYS A 19 -3.76 -23.54 -24.72
N ASP A 20 -3.32 -23.71 -25.96
CA ASP A 20 -1.96 -23.37 -26.34
C ASP A 20 -1.92 -21.84 -26.25
N VAL A 21 -1.38 -21.34 -25.15
CA VAL A 21 -1.04 -19.92 -25.07
C VAL A 21 0.23 -19.82 -25.90
N ASP A 22 0.07 -19.49 -27.18
CA ASP A 22 1.14 -19.00 -28.04
C ASP A 22 1.72 -17.76 -27.34
N ASP A 23 2.69 -17.98 -26.46
CA ASP A 23 3.23 -16.97 -25.56
C ASP A 23 4.39 -16.26 -26.28
N ASP A 24 4.03 -15.44 -27.27
CA ASP A 24 4.86 -14.31 -27.73
C ASP A 24 4.91 -13.20 -26.64
N ASN A 25 4.82 -13.56 -25.36
CA ASN A 25 4.98 -12.62 -24.26
C ASN A 25 6.46 -12.33 -24.05
N THR A 26 6.78 -11.05 -23.98
CA THR A 26 7.92 -10.61 -23.18
C THR A 26 7.74 -11.16 -21.77
N ASN A 27 8.62 -12.08 -21.35
CA ASN A 27 8.60 -12.59 -19.98
C ASN A 27 8.85 -11.42 -19.01
N PHE A 28 8.04 -11.35 -17.95
CA PHE A 28 8.20 -10.37 -16.89
C PHE A 28 7.74 -10.95 -15.55
N HIS A 29 8.28 -10.42 -14.47
CA HIS A 29 7.84 -10.73 -13.10
C HIS A 29 7.71 -9.46 -12.26
N TYR A 30 7.03 -9.60 -11.13
CA TYR A 30 6.85 -8.50 -10.19
C TYR A 30 7.89 -8.55 -9.08
N GLU A 31 8.45 -7.39 -8.76
CA GLU A 31 9.36 -7.21 -7.65
C GLU A 31 8.96 -6.01 -6.81
N THR A 32 9.43 -5.99 -5.56
CA THR A 32 9.26 -4.84 -4.69
C THR A 32 10.41 -3.87 -4.91
N LEU A 33 10.09 -2.62 -5.25
CA LEU A 33 11.08 -1.57 -5.42
C LEU A 33 11.40 -0.89 -4.08
N GLU A 34 12.66 -0.50 -3.90
CA GLU A 34 13.11 0.25 -2.73
C GLU A 34 12.52 1.68 -2.74
N ILE A 35 11.84 2.06 -1.67
CA ILE A 35 11.39 3.44 -1.44
C ILE A 35 12.52 4.19 -0.73
N THR A 36 12.90 5.33 -1.31
CA THR A 36 14.05 6.13 -0.86
C THR A 36 13.65 7.38 -0.09
N ASP A 37 12.43 7.89 -0.31
CA ASP A 37 11.89 9.07 0.38
C ASP A 37 10.36 9.06 0.38
N ALA A 38 9.76 9.71 1.37
CA ALA A 38 8.31 9.92 1.44
C ALA A 38 7.97 11.27 2.07
N LYS A 39 7.01 11.97 1.46
CA LYS A 39 6.53 13.27 1.91
C LYS A 39 5.18 13.14 2.59
N LEU A 40 5.18 13.35 3.90
CA LEU A 40 3.99 13.41 4.74
C LEU A 40 3.91 14.80 5.41
N PRO A 41 2.70 15.28 5.72
CA PRO A 41 2.54 16.52 6.49
C PRO A 41 3.05 16.33 7.92
N GLU A 42 3.38 17.44 8.60
CA GLU A 42 3.77 17.41 10.02
C GLU A 42 2.63 16.95 10.94
N ALA A 43 1.37 17.17 10.52
CA ALA A 43 0.18 16.69 11.22
C ALA A 43 -0.97 16.46 10.24
N PHE A 44 -1.83 15.51 10.58
CA PHE A 44 -3.08 15.24 9.89
C PHE A 44 -4.26 15.92 10.57
N GLU A 45 -5.27 16.26 9.78
CA GLU A 45 -6.60 16.65 10.25
C GLU A 45 -7.59 15.50 10.07
N TYR A 46 -8.38 15.21 11.11
CA TYR A 46 -9.38 14.14 11.07
C TYR A 46 -10.41 14.38 9.94
N GLY A 47 -10.69 13.32 9.18
CA GLY A 47 -11.66 13.35 8.08
C GLY A 47 -11.16 14.04 6.80
N LYS A 48 -9.92 14.51 6.75
CA LYS A 48 -9.31 15.05 5.52
C LYS A 48 -8.65 13.94 4.69
N LEU A 49 -8.52 14.24 3.40
CA LEU A 49 -7.81 13.44 2.41
C LEU A 49 -6.49 14.13 2.09
N TYR A 50 -5.38 13.39 2.15
CA TYR A 50 -4.04 13.85 1.81
C TYR A 50 -3.50 13.07 0.63
N THR A 51 -2.80 13.73 -0.28
CA THR A 51 -1.98 13.06 -1.30
C THR A 51 -0.58 12.88 -0.73
N VAL A 52 -0.19 11.64 -0.52
CA VAL A 52 1.15 11.26 -0.06
C VAL A 52 1.99 10.94 -1.28
N GLU A 53 3.17 11.55 -1.35
CA GLU A 53 4.16 11.32 -2.39
C GLU A 53 5.32 10.48 -1.83
N PHE A 54 5.82 9.55 -2.62
CA PHE A 54 7.02 8.79 -2.28
C PHE A 54 7.88 8.55 -3.53
N ASN A 55 9.18 8.43 -3.31
CA ASN A 55 10.16 8.17 -4.34
C ASN A 55 10.65 6.72 -4.24
N TYR A 56 10.85 6.07 -5.38
CA TYR A 56 11.33 4.70 -5.45
C TYR A 56 12.48 4.56 -6.44
N LEU A 57 13.33 3.58 -6.21
CA LEU A 57 14.47 3.27 -7.06
C LEU A 57 14.06 2.29 -8.16
N ARG A 58 14.52 2.54 -9.38
CA ARG A 58 14.52 1.60 -10.50
C ARG A 58 15.95 1.16 -10.77
N PRO A 59 16.35 -0.04 -10.33
CA PRO A 59 17.74 -0.50 -10.47
C PRO A 59 18.24 -0.52 -11.92
N THR A 60 17.38 -0.93 -12.86
CA THR A 60 17.75 -1.04 -14.29
C THR A 60 16.70 -0.41 -15.20
N ASN A 61 17.04 -0.24 -16.48
CA ASN A 61 16.12 0.18 -17.53
C ASN A 61 14.98 -0.82 -17.82
N CYS A 62 15.07 -2.04 -17.29
CA CYS A 62 14.02 -3.06 -17.36
C CYS A 62 13.02 -3.00 -16.21
N HIS A 63 13.26 -2.17 -15.18
CA HIS A 63 12.34 -1.98 -14.06
C HIS A 63 11.34 -0.87 -14.37
N TYR A 64 10.07 -1.22 -14.37
CA TYR A 64 8.95 -0.31 -14.57
C TYR A 64 8.10 -0.27 -13.32
N TYR A 65 7.61 0.91 -12.95
CA TYR A 65 6.66 1.03 -11.85
C TYR A 65 5.29 0.54 -12.28
N GLU A 66 4.76 -0.44 -11.56
CA GLU A 66 3.42 -1.00 -11.80
C GLU A 66 2.39 -0.39 -10.85
N GLY A 67 2.79 -0.11 -9.60
CA GLY A 67 1.86 0.39 -8.59
C GLY A 67 2.42 0.30 -7.19
N PHE A 68 1.53 0.23 -6.21
CA PHE A 68 1.91 0.09 -4.81
C PHE A 68 0.96 -0.87 -4.09
N ASP A 69 1.49 -1.53 -3.07
CA ASP A 69 0.68 -2.26 -2.09
C ASP A 69 0.57 -1.44 -0.80
N PHE A 70 -0.64 -1.38 -0.25
CA PHE A 70 -0.98 -0.62 0.95
C PHE A 70 -1.58 -1.56 2.00
N GLN A 71 -0.75 -1.91 2.98
CA GLN A 71 -1.12 -2.86 4.02
C GLN A 71 -1.52 -2.15 5.31
N LYS A 72 -2.62 -2.60 5.91
CA LYS A 72 -3.06 -2.17 7.24
C LYS A 72 -2.63 -3.24 8.24
N THR A 73 -1.50 -3.04 8.88
CA THR A 73 -0.91 -4.00 9.85
C THR A 73 -1.48 -3.81 11.26
N ASP A 74 -1.98 -2.62 11.58
CA ASP A 74 -2.70 -2.30 12.82
C ASP A 74 -3.73 -1.19 12.57
N LYS A 75 -4.43 -0.73 13.62
CA LYS A 75 -5.45 0.33 13.59
C LYS A 75 -4.96 1.57 12.84
N THR A 76 -3.79 2.09 13.19
CA THR A 76 -3.17 3.28 12.59
C THR A 76 -1.77 3.03 12.01
N GLU A 77 -1.35 1.77 11.90
CA GLU A 77 -0.10 1.40 11.21
C GLU A 77 -0.36 1.08 9.73
N ARG A 78 0.42 1.68 8.83
CA ARG A 78 0.36 1.49 7.38
C ARG A 78 1.72 1.09 6.85
N THR A 79 1.78 -0.01 6.10
CA THR A 79 3.00 -0.42 5.39
C THR A 79 2.80 -0.26 3.89
N ILE A 80 3.75 0.39 3.24
CA ILE A 80 3.69 0.75 1.82
C ILE A 80 4.85 0.06 1.11
N TYR A 81 4.53 -0.61 0.02
CA TYR A 81 5.47 -1.23 -0.90
C TYR A 81 5.29 -0.62 -2.29
N ALA A 82 6.37 -0.22 -2.94
CA ALA A 82 6.37 0.09 -4.36
C ALA A 82 6.50 -1.23 -5.12
N ILE A 83 5.65 -1.44 -6.13
CA ILE A 83 5.65 -2.67 -6.94
C ILE A 83 6.12 -2.31 -8.34
N GLY A 84 7.14 -3.02 -8.80
CA GLY A 84 7.67 -2.90 -10.15
C GLY A 84 7.41 -4.16 -10.96
N ALA A 85 7.27 -3.99 -12.28
CA ALA A 85 7.38 -5.05 -13.26
C ALA A 85 8.80 -5.03 -13.85
N VAL A 86 9.44 -6.19 -13.90
CA VAL A 86 10.79 -6.36 -14.41
C VAL A 86 10.72 -7.19 -15.68
N LEU A 87 11.22 -6.66 -16.80
CA LEU A 87 11.29 -7.42 -18.06
C LEU A 87 12.49 -8.37 -18.02
N ASP A 88 12.26 -9.64 -18.38
CA ASP A 88 13.30 -10.66 -18.48
C ASP A 88 14.05 -10.52 -19.82
N GLN A 89 14.94 -9.53 -19.87
CA GLN A 89 15.77 -9.24 -21.03
C GLN A 89 17.26 -9.38 -20.70
N THR A 90 18.05 -9.81 -21.67
CA THR A 90 19.50 -9.99 -21.48
C THR A 90 20.29 -8.69 -21.53
N ASP A 91 19.69 -7.60 -22.03
CA ASP A 91 20.31 -6.30 -22.26
C ASP A 91 19.90 -5.23 -21.24
N CYS A 92 19.38 -5.63 -20.07
CA CYS A 92 19.10 -4.72 -18.97
C CYS A 92 20.39 -4.02 -18.49
N GLN A 93 20.34 -2.69 -18.40
CA GLN A 93 21.45 -1.84 -17.96
C GLN A 93 21.09 -1.18 -16.64
N GLU A 94 22.04 -1.18 -15.71
CA GLU A 94 21.92 -0.42 -14.46
C GLU A 94 21.70 1.07 -14.75
N LEU A 95 20.77 1.67 -14.04
CA LEU A 95 20.52 3.11 -14.13
C LEU A 95 21.27 3.82 -13.01
N THR A 96 22.25 4.65 -13.40
CA THR A 96 22.99 5.52 -12.47
C THR A 96 22.47 6.95 -12.45
N GLU A 97 21.77 7.35 -13.50
CA GLU A 97 21.09 8.64 -13.67
C GLU A 97 19.60 8.38 -13.93
N ASP A 98 18.73 9.28 -13.48
CA ASP A 98 17.26 9.17 -13.65
C ASP A 98 16.67 7.83 -13.17
N ASN A 99 17.31 7.22 -12.16
CA ASN A 99 16.89 5.94 -11.57
C ASN A 99 15.87 6.11 -10.45
N ILE A 100 15.48 7.34 -10.10
CA ILE A 100 14.46 7.63 -9.11
C ILE A 100 13.14 7.99 -9.82
N GLY A 101 12.09 7.22 -9.53
CA GLY A 101 10.72 7.54 -9.89
C GLY A 101 9.94 8.12 -8.72
N THR A 102 8.84 8.82 -9.01
CA THR A 102 7.94 9.38 -8.00
C THR A 102 6.53 8.81 -8.22
N ALA A 103 5.87 8.43 -7.13
CA ALA A 103 4.49 7.95 -7.13
C ALA A 103 3.70 8.62 -6.00
N THR A 104 2.38 8.58 -6.13
CA THR A 104 1.48 9.17 -5.13
C THR A 104 0.31 8.24 -4.82
N PHE A 105 -0.24 8.38 -3.61
CA PHE A 105 -1.51 7.78 -3.23
C PHE A 105 -2.31 8.73 -2.36
N ASN A 106 -3.64 8.55 -2.34
CA ASN A 106 -4.52 9.33 -1.50
C ASN A 106 -4.81 8.59 -0.19
N PHE A 107 -4.68 9.28 0.93
CA PHE A 107 -4.86 8.77 2.27
C PHE A 107 -5.92 9.56 3.03
N GLU A 108 -6.96 8.87 3.50
CA GLU A 108 -8.03 9.46 4.30
C GLU A 108 -7.81 9.21 5.79
N VAL A 109 -7.85 10.27 6.59
CA VAL A 109 -7.60 10.22 8.03
C VAL A 109 -8.89 9.83 8.76
N ARG A 110 -8.97 8.59 9.25
CA ARG A 110 -10.20 8.01 9.83
C ARG A 110 -10.16 7.75 11.34
N TYR A 111 -9.06 8.11 11.98
CA TYR A 111 -8.80 7.90 13.41
C TYR A 111 -8.12 9.15 13.96
N ASN A 112 -8.29 9.39 15.27
CA ASN A 112 -7.68 10.52 15.97
C ASN A 112 -6.35 10.15 16.64
N ASP A 113 -5.96 8.88 16.59
CA ASP A 113 -4.66 8.41 17.06
C ASP A 113 -3.59 8.73 16.02
N PRO A 114 -2.31 8.93 16.42
CA PRO A 114 -1.20 9.08 15.49
C PRO A 114 -1.11 7.89 14.52
N TYR A 115 -0.66 8.17 13.31
CA TYR A 115 -0.41 7.15 12.29
C TYR A 115 1.07 6.87 12.16
N THR A 116 1.41 5.59 12.05
CA THR A 116 2.76 5.14 11.74
C THR A 116 2.79 4.62 10.32
N PHE A 117 3.57 5.25 9.45
CA PHE A 117 3.82 4.81 8.09
C PHE A 117 5.17 4.11 8.04
N LYS A 118 5.21 2.93 7.41
CA LYS A 118 6.41 2.15 7.13
C LYS A 118 6.55 1.99 5.62
N PHE A 119 7.51 2.68 5.02
CA PHE A 119 7.80 2.55 3.59
C PHE A 119 8.94 1.55 3.42
N TYR A 120 8.73 0.50 2.64
CA TYR A 120 9.74 -0.53 2.41
C TYR A 120 11.00 0.07 1.75
N SER A 121 12.15 -0.11 2.39
CA SER A 121 13.42 0.48 1.97
C SER A 121 14.49 -0.59 1.72
N GLY A 122 14.08 -1.74 1.16
CA GLY A 122 14.98 -2.86 0.87
C GLY A 122 15.08 -3.88 2.02
N ASP A 123 16.00 -4.83 1.85
CA ASP A 123 16.31 -5.87 2.84
C ASP A 123 17.74 -5.66 3.37
N ASN A 124 18.01 -6.04 4.62
CA ASN A 124 19.37 -6.02 5.18
C ASN A 124 20.19 -7.24 4.74
N GLU A 125 21.44 -7.36 5.23
CA GLU A 125 22.34 -8.48 4.92
C GLU A 125 21.77 -9.87 5.30
N ASP A 126 20.87 -9.92 6.28
CA ASP A 126 20.21 -11.14 6.74
C ASP A 126 18.91 -11.46 5.95
N GLY A 127 18.53 -10.61 4.98
CA GLY A 127 17.30 -10.73 4.20
C GLY A 127 16.05 -10.24 4.94
N GLU A 128 16.21 -9.49 6.02
CA GLU A 128 15.09 -8.90 6.77
C GLU A 128 14.68 -7.53 6.20
N LYS A 129 13.38 -7.37 5.97
CA LYS A 129 12.79 -6.14 5.43
C LYS A 129 13.08 -4.93 6.31
N GLN A 130 13.58 -3.87 5.69
CA GLN A 130 13.82 -2.57 6.31
C GLN A 130 12.75 -1.57 5.89
N TYR A 131 12.54 -0.55 6.74
CA TYR A 131 11.51 0.46 6.51
C TYR A 131 11.94 1.86 6.92
N ILE A 132 11.63 2.85 6.08
CA ILE A 132 11.55 4.25 6.50
C ILE A 132 10.27 4.40 7.32
N THR A 133 10.41 4.68 8.62
CA THR A 133 9.27 4.80 9.54
C THR A 133 9.01 6.27 9.87
N ILE A 134 7.79 6.73 9.61
CA ILE A 134 7.35 8.11 9.85
C ILE A 134 6.08 8.08 10.69
N GLU A 135 6.11 8.73 11.85
CA GLU A 135 4.93 8.93 12.69
C GLU A 135 4.33 10.32 12.44
N VAL A 136 3.03 10.37 12.16
CA VAL A 136 2.30 11.61 11.90
C VAL A 136 1.17 11.75 12.92
N PRO A 137 1.20 12.78 13.78
CA PRO A 137 0.13 13.03 14.73
C PRO A 137 -1.14 13.50 14.02
N VAL A 138 -2.29 13.26 14.65
CA VAL A 138 -3.57 13.86 14.23
C VAL A 138 -3.86 15.05 15.14
N ALA A 139 -3.96 16.23 14.54
CA ALA A 139 -4.29 17.46 15.25
C ALA A 139 -5.63 17.27 15.98
N GLN A 140 -5.58 17.42 17.31
CA GLN A 140 -6.79 17.38 18.11
C GLN A 140 -7.49 18.72 17.95
N ASP A 141 -8.73 18.69 17.47
CA ASP A 141 -9.63 19.84 17.57
C ASP A 141 -9.78 20.20 19.06
N SER A 142 -9.08 21.23 19.52
CA SER A 142 -9.19 21.77 20.88
C SER A 142 -10.62 22.21 21.24
N THR A 143 -11.50 22.28 20.25
CA THR A 143 -12.91 22.61 20.33
C THR A 143 -13.82 21.47 20.83
N ARG A 144 -13.38 20.20 20.88
CA ARG A 144 -14.21 19.11 21.46
C ARG A 144 -14.08 18.95 22.98
N THR A 145 -13.05 19.50 23.61
CA THR A 145 -12.85 19.42 25.07
C THR A 145 -13.39 20.63 25.83
N SER A 146 -13.71 21.73 25.14
CA SER A 146 -14.29 22.94 25.77
C SER A 146 -15.80 22.82 26.09
N GLY A 147 -16.46 21.73 25.66
CA GLY A 147 -17.90 21.51 25.87
C GLY A 147 -18.30 20.93 27.23
N ILE A 148 -17.35 20.60 28.12
CA ILE A 148 -17.66 20.06 29.46
C ILE A 148 -16.87 20.79 30.55
N LYS A 149 -16.97 22.12 30.62
CA LYS A 149 -16.73 22.85 31.89
C LYS A 149 -17.50 24.17 31.89
N GLN A 150 -18.82 24.14 32.04
CA GLN A 150 -19.58 25.14 32.83
C GLN A 150 -20.97 24.55 33.19
N ALA A 151 -21.04 23.79 34.27
CA ALA A 151 -22.24 23.79 35.10
C ALA A 151 -21.86 24.52 36.39
N ASN A 152 -22.07 25.83 36.37
CA ASN A 152 -21.90 26.67 37.55
C ASN A 152 -22.88 26.25 38.64
N ILE A 153 -22.35 26.31 39.86
CA ILE A 153 -23.01 26.15 41.15
C ILE A 153 -24.25 27.04 41.21
N ILE A 154 -25.43 26.45 41.42
CA ILE A 154 -26.60 27.21 41.89
C ILE A 154 -26.56 27.18 43.43
N LYS A 155 -26.03 28.25 44.02
CA LYS A 155 -26.31 28.63 45.42
C LYS A 155 -26.93 30.03 45.43
N SER A 156 -28.23 30.09 45.65
CA SER A 156 -28.98 31.10 46.42
C SER A 156 -30.47 30.73 46.29
N SER A 157 -31.20 30.37 47.34
CA SER A 157 -31.61 31.20 48.49
C SER A 157 -32.38 32.47 48.07
N GLN A 158 -33.66 32.48 48.45
CA GLN A 158 -34.62 33.60 48.58
C GLN A 158 -35.54 33.89 47.37
N TYR A 159 -36.81 33.46 47.47
CA TYR A 159 -37.95 34.40 47.53
C TYR A 159 -39.21 33.71 48.09
N ASN A 160 -39.67 34.21 49.25
CA ASN A 160 -40.89 33.90 50.04
C ASN A 160 -41.16 32.48 50.52
#